data_AF-A0A842N2R2-F1
#
_entry.id   AF-A0A842N2R2-F1
#
_cell.length_a   1.000
_cell.length_b   1.000
_cell.length_c   1.000
_cell.angle_alpha   90.00
_cell.angle_beta   90.00
_cell.angle_gamma   90.00
#
_symmetry.space_group_name_H-M   'P 1'
#
loop_
_entity.id
_entity.type
_entity.pdbx_description
1 polymer ?
#
loop_
_entity_poly.entity_id
_entity_poly.type
_entity_poly.pdbx_seq_one_letter_code
_entity_poly.pdbx_strand_id
1 'polypeptide(L)' 'MVDKKGEVRVFVDGIYLKIIDDLIRSGYGTNRSEVIRKMVHDWTMTYLEKAKALMEYAKEK' A
#
# COMPACT_ATOMS: atom_id res chain seq x y z
N MET A 1 -15.30 -12.27 13.00
CA MET A 1 -15.56 -12.55 11.58
C MET A 1 -14.22 -12.49 10.87
N VAL A 2 -13.83 -13.52 10.11
CA VAL A 2 -12.66 -13.40 9.24
C VAL A 2 -13.05 -12.41 8.15
N ASP A 3 -12.46 -11.22 8.14
CA ASP A 3 -12.68 -10.25 7.07
C ASP A 3 -12.39 -10.92 5.74
N LYS A 4 -13.43 -11.05 4.91
CA LYS A 4 -13.27 -11.63 3.57
C LYS A 4 -12.42 -10.67 2.75
N LYS A 5 -11.39 -11.20 2.09
CA LYS A 5 -10.60 -10.41 1.14
C LYS A 5 -11.53 -9.97 0.01
N GLY A 6 -11.70 -8.65 -0.13
CA GLY A 6 -12.39 -8.07 -1.27
C GLY A 6 -11.51 -8.16 -2.52
N GLU A 7 -12.10 -8.57 -3.64
CA GLU A 7 -11.44 -8.53 -4.94
C GLU A 7 -11.79 -7.23 -5.65
N VAL A 8 -10.78 -6.58 -6.24
CA VAL A 8 -10.91 -5.33 -6.97
C VAL A 8 -10.16 -5.45 -8.28
N ARG A 9 -10.76 -4.92 -9.36
CA ARG A 9 -10.12 -4.82 -10.68
C ARG A 9 -9.59 -3.41 -10.87
N VAL A 10 -8.32 -3.31 -11.26
CA VAL A 10 -7.66 -2.04 -11.57
C VAL A 10 -6.97 -2.14 -12.92
N PHE A 11 -6.85 -1.01 -13.60
CA PHE A 11 -6.09 -0.86 -14.83
C PHE A 11 -4.87 0.01 -14.52
N VAL A 12 -3.69 -0.45 -14.93
CA VAL A 12 -2.42 0.23 -14.70
C VAL A 12 -1.58 0.21 -15.97
N ASP A 13 -0.78 1.25 -16.17
CA ASP A 13 0.15 1.28 -17.30
C ASP A 13 1.19 0.17 -17.20
N GLY A 14 1.65 -0.31 -18.35
CA GLY A 14 2.60 -1.43 -18.44
C GLY A 14 3.90 -1.20 -17.67
N ILE A 15 4.34 0.06 -17.54
CA ILE A 15 5.52 0.42 -16.74
C ILE A 15 5.34 0.07 -15.26
N TYR A 16 4.16 0.35 -14.69
CA TYR A 16 3.85 0.02 -13.30
C TYR A 16 3.72 -1.48 -13.11
N LEU A 17 3.13 -2.19 -14.08
CA LEU A 17 3.08 -3.65 -14.06
C LEU A 17 4.48 -4.26 -14.01
N LYS A 18 5.42 -3.72 -14.79
CA LYS A 18 6.82 -4.16 -14.78
C LYS A 18 7.48 -3.92 -13.43
N ILE A 19 7.28 -2.74 -12.83
CA ILE A 19 7.80 -2.44 -11.48
C ILE A 19 7.26 -3.44 -10.45
N ILE A 20 5.96 -3.75 -10.50
CA ILE A 20 5.35 -4.74 -9.60
C ILE A 20 5.99 -6.12 -9.78
N ASP A 21 6.25 -6.54 -11.02
CA ASP A 21 6.89 -7.82 -11.30
C ASP A 21 8.37 -7.85 -10.84
N ASP A 22 9.10 -6.74 -10.99
CA ASP A 22 10.48 -6.62 -10.51
C ASP A 22 10.54 -6.66 -8.97
N LEU A 23 9.54 -6.11 -8.27
CA LEU A 23 9.41 -6.22 -6.81
C LEU A 23 9.16 -7.65 -6.33
N ILE A 24 8.50 -8.49 -7.14
CA ILE A 24 8.38 -9.92 -6.82
C ILE A 24 9.76 -10.58 -6.89
N ARG A 25 10.55 -10.25 -7.93
CA ARG A 25 11.91 -10.79 -8.14
C ARG A 25 12.89 -10.37 -7.04
N SER A 26 12.72 -9.18 -6.47
CA SER A 26 13.55 -8.72 -5.35
C SER A 26 13.16 -9.31 -3.99
N GLY A 27 12.08 -10.10 -3.92
CA GLY A 27 11.60 -10.73 -2.69
C GLY A 27 10.68 -9.85 -1.83
N TYR A 28 10.23 -8.69 -2.33
CA TYR A 28 9.28 -7.83 -1.60
C TYR A 28 7.91 -8.49 -1.41
N GLY A 29 7.50 -9.39 -2.31
CA GLY A 29 6.30 -10.22 -2.17
C GLY A 29 6.33 -11.43 -3.09
N THR A 30 5.39 -12.36 -2.91
CA THR A 30 5.35 -13.63 -3.65
C THR A 30 4.47 -13.58 -4.91
N ASN A 31 3.56 -12.61 -4.99
CA ASN A 31 2.65 -12.40 -6.12
C ASN A 31 2.21 -10.93 -6.21
N ARG A 32 1.67 -10.53 -7.37
CA ARG A 32 1.24 -9.15 -7.64
C ARG A 32 0.26 -8.62 -6.59
N SER A 33 -0.72 -9.43 -6.18
CA SER A 33 -1.72 -9.01 -5.18
C SER A 33 -1.11 -8.77 -3.80
N GLU A 34 -0.09 -9.54 -3.41
CA GLU A 34 0.64 -9.31 -2.17
C GLU A 34 1.47 -8.03 -2.22
N VAL A 35 2.21 -7.83 -3.32
CA VAL A 35 3.00 -6.61 -3.54
C VAL A 35 2.10 -5.37 -3.47
N ILE A 36 0.98 -5.37 -4.19
CA ILE A 36 0.01 -4.25 -4.16
C ILE A 36 -0.53 -4.03 -2.76
N ARG A 37 -0.92 -5.09 -2.02
CA ARG A 37 -1.43 -4.93 -0.65
C ARG A 37 -0.38 -4.32 0.28
N LYS A 38 0.88 -4.73 0.17
CA LYS A 38 1.98 -4.17 0.96
C LYS A 38 2.19 -2.69 0.62
N MET A 39 2.25 -2.34 -0.67
CA MET A 39 2.37 -0.93 -1.10
C MET A 39 1.22 -0.05 -0.59
N VAL A 40 -0.02 -0.55 -0.68
CA VAL A 40 -1.21 0.16 -0.16
C VAL A 40 -1.14 0.31 1.36
N HIS A 41 -0.70 -0.72 2.08
CA HIS A 41 -0.52 -0.67 3.53
C HIS A 41 0.55 0.37 3.91
N ASP A 42 1.74 0.30 3.32
CA ASP A 42 2.86 1.21 3.58
C ASP A 42 2.46 2.67 3.30
N TRP A 43 1.78 2.91 2.18
CA TRP A 43 1.23 4.21 1.84
C TRP A 43 0.23 4.66 2.89
N THR A 44 -0.76 3.83 3.25
CA THR A 44 -1.79 4.18 4.24
C THR A 44 -1.17 4.50 5.60
N MET A 45 -0.22 3.70 6.08
CA MET A 45 0.47 3.92 7.35
C MET A 45 1.25 5.23 7.34
N THR A 46 1.99 5.51 6.27
CA THR A 46 2.75 6.76 6.12
C THR A 46 1.83 7.99 6.20
N TYR A 47 0.64 7.93 5.59
CA TYR A 47 -0.32 9.04 5.63
C TYR A 47 -1.02 9.15 6.98
N LEU A 48 -1.37 8.02 7.62
CA LEU A 48 -1.96 8.02 8.95
C LEU A 48 -1.01 8.59 10.00
N GLU A 49 0.28 8.27 9.93
CA GLU A 49 1.30 8.85 10.81
C GLU A 49 1.41 10.36 10.60
N LYS A 50 1.45 10.82 9.35
CA LYS A 50 1.46 12.26 9.04
C LYS A 50 0.20 12.97 9.55
N ALA A 51 -0.97 12.35 9.40
CA ALA A 51 -2.23 12.91 9.88
C ALA A 51 -2.30 12.98 11.41
N LYS A 52 -1.80 11.96 12.11
CA LYS A 52 -1.65 11.98 13.58
C LYS A 52 -0.71 13.09 14.03
N ALA A 53 0.47 13.20 13.41
CA ALA A 53 1.44 14.26 13.73
C ALA A 53 0.84 15.66 13.53
N LEU A 54 0.04 15.85 12.47
CA LEU A 54 -0.66 17.12 12.23
C LEU A 54 -1.72 17.40 13.31
N MET A 55 -2.49 16.39 13.71
CA MET A 55 -3.50 16.50 14.76
C MET A 55 -2.89 16.79 16.14
N GLU A 56 -1.74 16.20 16.45
CA GLU A 56 -1.01 16.46 17.71
C GLU A 56 -0.47 17.90 17.74
N TYR A 57 0.17 18.36 16.67
CA TYR A 57 0.62 19.76 16.54
C TYR A 57 -0.53 20.77 16.70
N ALA A 58 -1.71 20.45 16.15
CA ALA A 58 -2.88 21.31 16.26
C ALA A 58 -3.51 21.33 17.67
N LYS A 59 -3.23 20.34 18.52
CA LYS A 59 -3.69 20.29 19.93
C LYS A 59 -2.74 20.99 20.90
N GLU A 60 -1.47 21.11 20.54
CA GLU A 60 -0.44 21.82 21.33
C GLU A 60 -0.46 23.35 21.09
N LYS A 61 -1.23 23.81 20.10
CA LYS A 61 -1.55 25.22 19.85
C LYS A 61 -2.93 25.59 20.37
#